data_AF-A0A2E5ZR59-F1
#
_entry.id   AF-A0A2E5ZR59-F1
#
_cell.length_a   1.000
_cell.length_b   1.000
_cell.length_c   1.000
_cell.angle_alpha   90.00
_cell.angle_beta   90.00
_cell.angle_gamma   90.00
#
_symmetry.space_group_name_H-M   'P 1'
#
loop_
_entity.id
_entity.type
_entity.pdbx_description
1 polymer ?
#
loop_
_entity_poly.entity_id
_entity_poly.type
_entity_poly.pdbx_seq_one_letter_code
_entity_poly.pdbx_strand_id
1 'polypeptide(L)'
;MSLDKELSQQLEEIVEAGLVRVAIPYQKGNSIRIKNLVIRKHNNGYRLFDLRTNKHICTTFAKATALAIAKMTAEKTYFDLKNILKMDDKVAKYYMDALYAKRSMKTGETVERRESAEVQYDIATHEAWTVLGNIERYIFDK
;
A
#
# COMPACT_ATOMS: atom_id res chain seq x y z
N MET A 1 -27.43 20.25 -15.67
CA MET A 1 -26.32 20.13 -14.71
C MET A 1 -26.35 21.41 -13.86
N SER A 2 -26.36 21.31 -12.53
CA SER A 2 -26.42 22.51 -11.68
C SER A 2 -25.07 23.25 -11.69
N LEU A 3 -25.11 24.58 -11.62
CA LEU A 3 -23.95 25.48 -11.58
C LEU A 3 -22.90 25.03 -10.53
N ASP A 4 -23.37 24.46 -9.41
CA ASP A 4 -22.53 23.91 -8.34
C ASP A 4 -21.58 22.81 -8.79
N LYS A 5 -22.01 21.96 -9.73
CA LYS A 5 -21.20 20.83 -10.19
C LYS A 5 -20.02 21.30 -11.05
N GLU A 6 -20.28 22.30 -11.88
CA GLU A 6 -19.26 22.91 -12.74
C GLU A 6 -18.26 23.72 -11.91
N LEU A 7 -18.75 24.49 -10.93
CA LEU A 7 -17.89 25.22 -10.00
C LEU A 7 -17.00 24.28 -9.18
N SER A 8 -17.57 23.18 -8.66
CA SER A 8 -16.82 22.18 -7.91
C SER A 8 -15.73 21.53 -8.76
N GLN A 9 -16.02 21.24 -10.03
CA GLN A 9 -15.08 20.61 -10.95
C GLN A 9 -13.92 21.54 -11.32
N GLN A 10 -14.22 22.83 -11.57
CA GLN A 10 -13.18 23.84 -11.79
C GLN A 10 -12.27 24.01 -10.56
N LEU A 11 -12.85 23.95 -9.35
CA LEU A 11 -12.08 24.04 -8.11
C LEU A 11 -11.18 22.82 -7.91
N GLU A 12 -11.67 21.62 -8.20
CA GLU A 12 -10.90 20.38 -8.20
C GLU A 12 -9.73 20.47 -9.17
N GLU A 13 -9.94 20.98 -10.40
CA GLU A 13 -8.89 21.17 -11.40
C GLU A 13 -7.80 22.15 -10.94
N ILE A 14 -8.18 23.26 -10.30
CA ILE A 14 -7.22 24.24 -9.77
C ILE A 14 -6.36 23.62 -8.66
N VAL A 15 -7.00 22.91 -7.73
CA VAL A 15 -6.29 22.22 -6.63
C VAL A 15 -5.34 21.15 -7.19
N GLU A 16 -5.82 20.33 -8.14
CA GLU A 16 -5.01 19.30 -8.79
C GLU A 16 -3.80 19.88 -9.52
N ALA A 17 -3.95 21.00 -10.22
CA ALA A 17 -2.85 21.68 -10.90
C ALA A 17 -1.76 22.13 -9.92
N GLY A 18 -2.13 22.58 -8.72
CA GLY A 18 -1.20 22.90 -7.64
C GLY A 18 -0.47 21.66 -7.09
N LEU A 19 -1.19 20.55 -6.94
CA LEU A 19 -0.65 19.29 -6.40
C LEU A 19 0.38 18.62 -7.32
N VAL A 20 0.39 18.92 -8.63
CA VAL A 20 1.44 18.43 -9.54
C VAL A 20 2.86 18.82 -9.07
N ARG A 21 2.98 19.96 -8.38
CA ARG A 21 4.28 20.48 -7.92
C ARG A 21 4.77 19.84 -6.62
N VAL A 22 3.88 19.21 -5.84
CA VAL A 22 4.20 18.66 -4.52
C VAL A 22 4.04 17.15 -4.52
N ALA A 23 4.92 16.42 -3.82
CA ALA A 23 4.83 14.96 -3.70
C ALA A 23 3.79 14.49 -2.66
N ILE A 24 2.64 15.18 -2.56
CA ILE A 24 1.59 14.83 -1.60
C ILE A 24 0.63 13.82 -2.25
N PRO A 25 0.36 12.67 -1.61
CA PRO A 25 -0.64 11.72 -2.08
C PRO A 25 -2.06 12.26 -1.90
N TYR A 26 -2.88 12.14 -2.95
CA TYR A 26 -4.31 12.46 -2.89
C TYR A 26 -5.15 11.36 -3.55
N GLN A 27 -6.38 11.19 -3.06
CA GLN A 27 -7.33 10.22 -3.61
C GLN A 27 -8.09 10.86 -4.77
N LYS A 28 -8.06 10.22 -5.95
CA LYS A 28 -8.91 10.56 -7.10
C LYS A 28 -9.71 9.34 -7.51
N GLY A 29 -10.98 9.29 -7.09
CA GLY A 29 -11.85 8.13 -7.23
C GLY A 29 -11.23 6.87 -6.58
N ASN A 30 -11.09 5.80 -7.35
CA ASN A 30 -10.50 4.52 -6.89
C ASN A 30 -8.96 4.47 -6.99
N SER A 31 -8.31 5.60 -7.27
CA SER A 31 -6.86 5.68 -7.42
C SER A 31 -6.26 6.66 -6.41
N ILE A 32 -5.00 6.42 -6.06
CA ILE A 32 -4.19 7.38 -5.29
C ILE A 32 -3.15 7.93 -6.24
N ARG A 33 -2.99 9.24 -6.27
CA ARG A 33 -2.08 9.93 -7.17
C ARG A 33 -0.99 10.64 -6.38
N ILE A 34 0.24 10.56 -6.89
CA ILE A 34 1.40 11.32 -6.40
C ILE A 34 2.15 11.82 -7.64
N LYS A 35 2.12 13.13 -7.91
CA LYS A 35 2.63 13.70 -9.17
C LYS A 35 2.10 12.92 -10.39
N ASN A 36 2.99 12.34 -11.20
CA ASN A 36 2.67 11.57 -12.40
C ASN A 36 2.44 10.07 -12.12
N LEU A 37 2.51 9.66 -10.86
CA LEU A 37 2.37 8.26 -10.46
C LEU A 37 0.94 8.00 -10.00
N VAL A 38 0.41 6.85 -10.39
CA VAL A 38 -0.95 6.42 -10.04
C VAL A 38 -0.91 5.03 -9.45
N ILE A 39 -1.48 4.90 -8.25
CA ILE A 39 -1.71 3.63 -7.57
C ILE A 39 -3.18 3.27 -7.74
N ARG A 40 -3.45 2.06 -8.25
CA ARG A 40 -4.80 1.52 -8.41
C ARG A 40 -4.96 0.24 -7.62
N LYS A 41 -6.07 0.11 -6.89
CA LYS A 41 -6.44 -1.15 -6.25
C LYS A 41 -6.86 -2.17 -7.31
N HIS A 42 -6.38 -3.41 -7.17
CA HIS A 42 -6.72 -4.56 -8.00
C HIS A 42 -6.98 -5.77 -7.08
N ASN A 43 -7.50 -6.87 -7.64
CA ASN A 43 -7.76 -8.11 -6.90
C ASN A 43 -6.48 -8.72 -6.31
N ASN A 44 -5.31 -8.45 -6.91
CA ASN A 44 -4.02 -9.03 -6.53
C ASN A 44 -3.13 -8.00 -5.81
N GLY A 45 -3.75 -6.98 -5.19
CA GLY A 45 -3.03 -5.92 -4.48
C GLY A 45 -3.13 -4.55 -5.17
N TYR A 46 -2.03 -3.81 -5.22
CA TYR A 46 -1.96 -2.43 -5.67
C TYR A 46 -0.99 -2.30 -6.84
N ARG A 47 -1.48 -1.77 -7.96
CA ARG A 47 -0.68 -1.57 -9.18
C ARG A 47 -0.21 -0.12 -9.27
N LEU A 48 1.07 0.07 -9.49
CA LEU A 48 1.70 1.37 -9.68
C LEU A 48 2.01 1.62 -11.16
N PHE A 49 1.62 2.78 -11.67
CA PHE A 49 1.86 3.21 -13.05
C PHE A 49 2.51 4.60 -13.08
N ASP A 50 3.40 4.82 -14.05
CA ASP A 50 3.89 6.17 -14.40
C ASP A 50 3.14 6.68 -15.64
N LEU A 51 2.39 7.77 -15.48
CA LEU A 51 1.61 8.38 -16.56
C LEU A 51 2.47 9.02 -17.65
N ARG A 52 3.73 9.41 -17.35
CA ARG A 52 4.63 10.00 -18.36
C ARG A 52 5.05 8.98 -19.40
N THR A 53 5.35 7.76 -18.94
CA THR A 53 5.81 6.67 -19.79
C THR A 53 4.69 5.70 -20.16
N ASN A 54 3.53 5.85 -19.51
CA ASN A 54 2.41 4.92 -19.54
C ASN A 54 2.81 3.47 -19.22
N LYS A 55 3.80 3.30 -18.34
CA LYS A 55 4.35 1.98 -17.97
C LYS A 55 3.87 1.54 -16.59
N HIS A 56 3.63 0.25 -16.47
CA HIS A 56 3.51 -0.44 -15.19
C HIS A 56 4.89 -0.51 -14.53
N ILE A 57 4.97 -0.07 -13.27
CA ILE A 57 6.21 -0.10 -12.49
C ILE A 57 6.28 -1.41 -11.72
N CYS A 58 5.28 -1.66 -10.88
CA CYS A 58 5.21 -2.85 -10.02
C CYS A 58 3.80 -3.09 -9.52
N THR A 59 3.58 -4.29 -8.97
CA THR A 59 2.38 -4.64 -8.22
C THR A 59 2.82 -5.02 -6.81
N THR A 60 2.16 -4.49 -5.80
CA THR A 60 2.47 -4.78 -4.39
C THR A 60 1.25 -5.37 -3.69
N PHE A 61 1.46 -6.20 -2.68
CA PHE A 61 0.43 -6.71 -1.79
C PHE A 61 -0.13 -5.59 -0.91
N ALA A 62 0.73 -4.86 -0.21
CA ALA A 62 0.32 -3.81 0.73
C ALA A 62 0.19 -2.44 0.06
N LYS A 63 -0.80 -1.66 0.53
CA LYS A 63 -1.03 -0.27 0.11
C LYS A 63 0.15 0.63 0.47
N ALA A 64 0.72 0.42 1.66
CA ALA A 64 1.86 1.18 2.17
C ALA A 64 3.07 1.02 1.25
N THR A 65 3.36 -0.19 0.77
CA THR A 65 4.46 -0.45 -0.17
C THR A 65 4.30 0.32 -1.48
N ALA A 66 3.11 0.28 -2.09
CA ALA A 66 2.85 1.06 -3.30
C ALA A 66 3.06 2.55 -3.06
N LEU A 67 2.65 3.05 -1.89
CA LEU A 67 2.79 4.45 -1.51
C LEU A 67 4.25 4.84 -1.28
N ALA A 68 5.02 4.00 -0.60
CA ALA A 68 6.46 4.17 -0.38
C ALA A 68 7.22 4.27 -1.71
N ILE A 69 7.02 3.30 -2.61
CA ILE A 69 7.67 3.29 -3.93
C ILE A 69 7.26 4.52 -4.72
N ALA A 70 5.98 4.89 -4.70
CA ALA A 70 5.49 6.06 -5.42
C ALA A 70 6.12 7.36 -4.86
N LYS A 71 6.16 7.53 -3.54
CA LYS A 71 6.76 8.70 -2.90
C LYS A 71 8.24 8.83 -3.24
N MET A 72 9.03 7.77 -3.03
CA MET A 72 10.47 7.78 -3.30
C MET A 72 10.76 8.06 -4.78
N THR A 73 9.97 7.49 -5.69
CA THR A 73 10.07 7.76 -7.13
C THR A 73 9.70 9.20 -7.48
N ALA A 74 8.64 9.75 -6.86
CA ALA A 74 8.19 11.13 -7.08
C ALA A 74 9.17 12.18 -6.54
N GLU A 75 9.87 11.86 -5.45
CA GLU A 75 10.91 12.70 -4.83
C GLU A 75 12.28 12.54 -5.50
N LYS A 76 12.45 11.55 -6.39
CA LYS A 76 13.73 11.18 -7.01
C LYS A 76 14.80 10.78 -5.97
N THR A 77 14.36 10.26 -4.83
CA THR A 77 15.23 9.70 -3.79
C THR A 77 15.70 8.32 -4.27
N TYR A 78 16.97 8.00 -4.06
CA TYR A 78 17.47 6.67 -4.36
C TYR A 78 16.89 5.65 -3.36
N PHE A 79 16.41 4.52 -3.86
CA PHE A 79 15.97 3.39 -3.05
C PHE A 79 16.16 2.09 -3.81
N ASP A 80 16.33 1.00 -3.07
CA ASP A 80 16.37 -0.34 -3.66
C ASP A 80 14.93 -0.88 -3.82
N LEU A 81 14.39 -0.76 -5.03
CA LEU A 81 13.06 -1.27 -5.38
C LEU A 81 12.95 -2.78 -5.08
N LYS A 82 13.99 -3.58 -5.36
CA LYS A 82 13.94 -5.03 -5.12
C LYS A 82 13.85 -5.33 -3.64
N ASN A 83 14.55 -4.56 -2.80
CA ASN A 83 14.47 -4.74 -1.36
C ASN A 83 13.07 -4.41 -0.82
N ILE A 84 12.48 -3.29 -1.25
CA ILE A 84 11.11 -2.93 -0.83
C ILE A 84 10.09 -3.98 -1.27
N LEU A 85 10.21 -4.51 -2.49
CA LEU A 85 9.34 -5.60 -2.96
C LEU A 85 9.52 -6.89 -2.14
N LYS A 86 10.76 -7.24 -1.76
CA LYS A 86 11.01 -8.37 -0.86
C LYS A 86 10.39 -8.17 0.52
N MET A 87 10.36 -6.94 1.03
CA MET A 87 9.68 -6.62 2.29
C MET A 87 8.17 -6.79 2.14
N ASP A 88 7.59 -6.36 1.02
CA ASP A 88 6.18 -6.55 0.71
C ASP A 88 5.79 -8.04 0.60
N ASP A 89 6.64 -8.85 -0.03
CA ASP A 89 6.47 -10.31 -0.07
C ASP A 89 6.47 -10.92 1.35
N LYS A 90 7.32 -10.41 2.26
CA LYS A 90 7.33 -10.82 3.67
C LYS A 90 6.04 -10.41 4.39
N VAL A 91 5.53 -9.19 4.16
CA VAL A 91 4.24 -8.77 4.69
C VAL A 91 3.13 -9.71 4.21
N ALA A 92 3.11 -10.02 2.91
CA ALA A 92 2.14 -10.95 2.33
C ALA A 92 2.21 -12.35 2.97
N LYS A 93 3.43 -12.90 3.12
CA LYS A 93 3.66 -14.18 3.77
C LYS A 93 3.08 -14.20 5.19
N TYR A 94 3.53 -13.28 6.05
CA TYR A 94 3.13 -13.28 7.45
C TYR A 94 1.64 -12.94 7.64
N TYR A 95 1.07 -12.13 6.75
CA TYR A 95 -0.37 -11.91 6.72
C TYR A 95 -1.14 -13.20 6.44
N MET A 96 -0.68 -14.01 5.47
CA MET A 96 -1.31 -15.30 5.16
C MET A 96 -1.13 -16.28 6.32
N ASP A 97 0.06 -16.36 6.92
CA ASP A 97 0.33 -17.19 8.10
C ASP A 97 -0.64 -16.83 9.25
N ALA A 98 -0.82 -15.54 9.52
CA ALA A 98 -1.78 -15.07 10.53
C ALA A 98 -3.23 -15.45 10.17
N LEU A 99 -3.64 -15.35 8.90
CA LEU A 99 -4.98 -15.79 8.48
C LEU A 99 -5.21 -17.28 8.70
N TYR A 100 -4.23 -18.12 8.37
CA TYR A 100 -4.32 -19.57 8.58
C TYR A 100 -4.35 -19.91 10.07
N ALA A 101 -3.46 -19.32 10.86
CA ALA A 101 -3.43 -19.50 12.31
C ALA A 101 -4.76 -19.08 12.95
N LYS A 102 -5.30 -17.92 12.58
CA LYS A 102 -6.60 -17.43 13.05
C LYS A 102 -7.75 -18.38 12.72
N ARG A 103 -7.71 -19.03 11.56
CA ARG A 103 -8.70 -20.06 11.21
C ARG A 103 -8.55 -21.27 12.12
N SER A 104 -7.34 -21.77 12.30
CA SER A 104 -7.03 -22.92 13.17
C SER A 104 -7.41 -22.67 14.63
N MET A 105 -7.24 -21.46 15.15
CA MET A 105 -7.72 -21.08 16.49
C MET A 105 -9.22 -21.28 16.65
N LYS A 106 -10.00 -20.97 15.59
CA LYS A 106 -11.47 -21.06 15.62
C LYS A 106 -11.99 -22.48 15.38
N THR A 107 -11.36 -23.22 14.48
CA THR A 107 -11.87 -24.52 14.01
C THR A 107 -11.11 -25.71 14.57
N GLY A 108 -10.05 -25.50 15.35
CA GLY A 108 -9.24 -26.57 15.93
C GLY A 108 -10.08 -27.51 16.78
N GLU A 109 -9.81 -28.81 16.70
CA GLU A 109 -10.58 -29.84 17.42
C GLU A 109 -10.21 -29.92 18.90
N THR A 110 -8.93 -29.73 19.21
CA THR A 110 -8.38 -29.84 20.57
C THR A 110 -7.88 -28.50 21.08
N VAL A 111 -7.77 -28.39 22.41
CA VAL A 111 -7.31 -27.16 23.07
C VAL A 111 -5.87 -26.84 22.69
N GLU A 112 -4.98 -27.83 22.67
CA GLU A 112 -3.55 -27.67 22.38
C GLU A 112 -3.32 -27.14 20.96
N ARG A 113 -4.15 -27.58 20.01
CA ARG A 113 -4.10 -27.08 18.62
C ARG A 113 -4.53 -25.62 18.53
N ARG A 114 -5.54 -25.22 19.31
CA ARG A 114 -6.01 -23.82 19.33
C ARG A 114 -4.99 -22.91 20.00
N GLU A 115 -4.41 -23.34 21.12
CA GLU A 115 -3.35 -22.61 21.83
C GLU A 115 -2.09 -22.47 20.96
N SER A 116 -1.66 -23.55 20.29
CA SER A 116 -0.53 -23.48 19.36
C SER A 116 -0.81 -22.52 18.20
N ALA A 117 -2.03 -22.52 17.67
CA ALA A 117 -2.44 -21.60 16.62
C ALA A 117 -2.51 -20.14 17.11
N GLU A 118 -2.85 -19.90 18.38
CA GLU A 118 -2.83 -18.56 18.98
C GLU A 118 -1.40 -18.01 19.04
N VAL A 119 -0.44 -18.79 19.51
CA VAL A 119 0.98 -18.41 19.51
C VAL A 119 1.48 -18.11 18.09
N GLN A 120 1.11 -18.94 17.11
CA GLN A 120 1.48 -18.70 15.71
C GLN A 120 0.85 -17.42 15.15
N TYR A 121 -0.40 -17.14 15.51
CA TYR A 121 -1.10 -15.92 15.10
C TYR A 121 -0.40 -14.68 15.62
N ASP A 122 0.01 -14.69 16.90
CA ASP A 122 0.70 -13.57 17.53
C ASP A 122 2.06 -13.30 16.88
N ILE A 123 2.86 -14.35 16.66
CA ILE A 123 4.16 -14.24 15.97
C ILE A 123 3.97 -13.68 14.56
N ALA A 124 3.07 -14.27 13.78
CA ALA A 124 2.85 -13.86 12.39
C ALA A 124 2.33 -12.42 12.30
N THR A 125 1.42 -12.03 13.20
CA THR A 125 0.90 -10.66 13.25
C THR A 125 1.99 -9.67 13.62
N HIS A 126 2.80 -9.98 14.64
CA HIS A 126 3.92 -9.13 15.05
C HIS A 126 4.94 -8.92 13.92
N GLU A 127 5.31 -10.00 13.23
CA GLU A 127 6.23 -9.94 12.09
C GLU A 127 5.65 -9.13 10.93
N ALA A 128 4.38 -9.33 10.59
CA ALA A 128 3.71 -8.56 9.54
C ALA A 128 3.73 -7.05 9.83
N TRP A 129 3.42 -6.65 11.08
CA TRP A 129 3.47 -5.25 11.51
C TRP A 129 4.88 -4.68 11.53
N THR A 130 5.86 -5.46 11.98
CA THR A 130 7.26 -5.03 12.02
C THR A 130 7.78 -4.75 10.61
N VAL A 131 7.54 -5.65 9.66
CA VAL A 131 7.96 -5.44 8.27
C VAL A 131 7.19 -4.27 7.64
N LEU A 132 5.88 -4.15 7.89
CA LEU A 132 5.08 -3.04 7.39
C LEU A 132 5.57 -1.68 7.94
N GLY A 133 5.88 -1.60 9.23
CA GLY A 133 6.45 -0.41 9.85
C GLY A 133 7.79 -0.01 9.23
N ASN A 134 8.64 -0.99 8.90
CA ASN A 134 9.89 -0.71 8.16
C ASN A 134 9.63 -0.15 6.74
N ILE A 135 8.56 -0.56 6.07
CA ILE A 135 8.14 0.02 4.79
C ILE A 135 7.62 1.45 4.98
N GLU A 136 6.86 1.70 6.05
CA GLU A 136 6.30 3.02 6.36
C GLU A 136 7.37 4.07 6.65
N ARG A 137 8.58 3.68 7.08
CA ARG A 137 9.72 4.60 7.20
C ARG A 137 10.03 5.31 5.89
N TYR A 138 9.89 4.66 4.74
CA TYR A 138 10.05 5.32 3.43
C TYR A 138 8.96 6.37 3.16
N ILE A 139 7.83 6.32 3.88
CA ILE A 139 6.71 7.24 3.73
C ILE A 139 6.82 8.40 4.71
N PHE A 140 7.24 8.16 5.95
CA PHE A 140 7.15 9.15 7.02
C PHE A 140 8.51 9.67 7.50
N ASP A 141 9.53 8.82 7.52
CA ASP A 141 10.83 9.19 8.07
C ASP A 141 11.75 9.74 6.97
N LYS A 142 12.38 10.87 7.27
CA LYS A 142 13.54 11.40 6.55
C LYS A 142 14.78 11.14 7.38
#